data_AF-A0A418KI20-F1
#
_entry.id   AF-A0A418KI20-F1
#
_cell.length_a   1.000
_cell.length_b   1.000
_cell.length_c   1.000
_cell.angle_alpha   90.00
_cell.angle_beta   90.00
_cell.angle_gamma   90.00
#
_symmetry.space_group_name_H-M   'P 1'
#
loop_
_entity.id
_entity.type
_entity.pdbx_description
1 polymer ?
#
loop_
_entity_poly.entity_id
_entity_poly.type
_entity_poly.pdbx_seq_one_letter_code
_entity_poly.pdbx_strand_id
1 'polypeptide(L)'
;MTDSAHVVPDGFQMPSVETRPLVTQPGVETAPDLIARPPIVPLPDTGTSSREELEMALQRAQLVADDCESLFSAAQRAMEDGAWVSRLADEFSNGLTVHARLAGSVAESCVETIQAALDARGDDEPLEVRPL
;
A
#
# COMPACT_ATOMS: atom_id res chain seq x y z
N MET A 1 -52.94 23.60 -28.22
CA MET A 1 -51.78 24.36 -27.72
C MET A 1 -52.11 24.79 -26.31
N THR A 2 -51.51 24.13 -25.31
CA THR A 2 -51.54 24.56 -23.92
C THR A 2 -50.20 24.25 -23.30
N ASP A 3 -49.74 25.25 -22.55
CA ASP A 3 -48.38 25.57 -22.14
C ASP A 3 -47.76 24.53 -21.18
N SER A 4 -46.47 24.29 -21.34
CA SER A 4 -45.70 23.36 -20.50
C SER A 4 -45.17 24.10 -19.27
N ALA A 5 -45.83 23.91 -18.12
CA ALA A 5 -45.34 24.40 -16.85
C ALA A 5 -44.10 23.59 -16.41
N HIS A 6 -42.98 24.29 -16.34
CA HIS A 6 -41.69 23.84 -15.86
C HIS A 6 -41.78 23.49 -14.36
N VAL A 7 -41.53 22.24 -13.97
CA VAL A 7 -41.38 21.82 -12.57
C VAL A 7 -39.89 21.61 -12.28
N VAL A 8 -39.33 22.45 -11.41
CA VAL A 8 -38.01 22.27 -10.81
C VAL A 8 -38.19 21.37 -9.58
N PRO A 9 -37.50 20.21 -9.46
CA PRO A 9 -37.47 19.48 -8.21
C PRO A 9 -36.46 20.15 -7.28
N ASP A 10 -36.97 20.91 -6.32
CA ASP A 10 -36.22 21.37 -5.17
C ASP A 10 -36.34 20.31 -4.05
N GLY A 11 -35.25 20.08 -3.31
CA GLY A 11 -35.27 19.30 -2.07
C GLY A 11 -34.50 17.99 -2.10
N PHE A 12 -33.21 18.07 -1.77
CA PHE A 12 -32.50 16.99 -1.07
C PHE A 12 -33.25 16.69 0.23
N GLN A 13 -33.96 15.57 0.29
CA GLN A 13 -34.65 15.11 1.48
C GLN A 13 -33.65 14.40 2.40
N MET A 14 -33.16 15.07 3.44
CA MET A 14 -32.35 14.43 4.48
C MET A 14 -33.25 13.51 5.34
N PRO A 15 -32.85 12.25 5.61
CA PRO A 15 -33.59 11.40 6.52
C PRO A 15 -33.44 11.91 7.97
N SER A 16 -34.56 12.14 8.64
CA SER A 16 -34.62 12.52 10.06
C SER A 16 -33.96 11.47 10.94
N VAL A 17 -32.89 11.84 11.65
CA VAL A 17 -32.26 11.00 12.67
C VAL A 17 -32.95 11.27 14.01
N GLU A 18 -33.79 10.32 14.43
CA GLU A 18 -34.43 10.29 15.74
C GLU A 18 -33.36 9.99 16.81
N THR A 19 -32.96 10.99 17.60
CA THR A 19 -32.07 10.82 18.76
C THR A 19 -32.81 10.12 19.90
N ARG A 20 -32.60 8.80 20.05
CA ARG A 20 -32.95 8.07 21.28
C ARG A 20 -31.74 7.96 22.23
N PRO A 21 -31.93 8.03 23.56
CA PRO A 21 -30.83 8.07 24.51
C PRO A 21 -30.09 6.74 24.59
N LEU A 22 -28.76 6.82 24.70
CA LEU A 22 -27.83 5.69 24.78
C LEU A 22 -28.10 4.85 26.04
N VAL A 23 -28.71 3.67 25.87
CA VAL A 23 -28.76 2.64 26.90
C VAL A 23 -27.43 1.89 26.85
N THR A 24 -26.56 2.08 27.84
CA THR A 24 -25.36 1.26 28.04
C THR A 24 -25.74 -0.19 28.29
N GLN A 25 -25.53 -1.05 27.29
CA GLN A 25 -25.47 -2.51 27.49
C GLN A 25 -24.01 -2.95 27.55
N PRO A 26 -23.60 -3.77 28.53
CA PRO A 26 -22.29 -4.39 28.55
C PRO A 26 -22.32 -5.72 27.78
N GLY A 27 -21.37 -5.90 26.86
CA GLY A 27 -21.03 -7.17 26.22
C GLY A 27 -21.79 -7.45 24.92
N VAL A 28 -21.13 -7.27 23.77
CA VAL A 28 -20.37 -8.28 23.03
C VAL A 28 -19.57 -7.51 21.97
N GLU A 29 -18.26 -7.42 22.15
CA GLU A 29 -17.35 -6.89 21.13
C GLU A 29 -17.27 -7.89 19.98
N THR A 30 -18.03 -7.65 18.91
CA THR A 30 -17.77 -8.25 17.61
C THR A 30 -17.25 -7.16 16.69
N ALA A 31 -16.03 -6.69 16.97
CA ALA A 31 -15.25 -5.99 15.97
C ALA A 31 -14.90 -7.02 14.88
N PRO A 32 -15.10 -6.73 13.58
CA PRO A 32 -14.48 -7.54 12.56
C PRO A 32 -12.97 -7.33 12.68
N ASP A 33 -12.27 -8.37 13.10
CA ASP A 33 -10.81 -8.44 13.22
C ASP A 33 -10.20 -8.44 11.81
N LEU A 34 -10.21 -7.28 11.17
CA LEU A 34 -9.60 -7.00 9.86
C LEU A 34 -8.19 -6.45 10.01
N ILE A 35 -7.50 -6.76 11.11
CA ILE A 35 -6.04 -6.70 11.12
C ILE A 35 -5.60 -8.00 10.46
N ALA A 36 -5.52 -8.00 9.13
CA ALA A 36 -4.82 -9.02 8.39
C ALA A 36 -3.38 -9.04 8.90
N ARG A 37 -3.12 -9.90 9.88
CA ARG A 37 -1.79 -10.13 10.43
C ARG A 37 -0.90 -10.45 9.22
N PRO A 38 0.19 -9.69 8.99
CA PRO A 38 1.08 -10.01 7.88
C PRO A 38 1.48 -11.49 8.00
N PRO A 39 1.51 -12.25 6.89
CA PRO A 39 1.85 -13.65 6.94
C PRO A 39 3.15 -13.80 7.72
N ILE A 40 3.12 -14.65 8.75
CA ILE A 40 4.30 -15.00 9.52
C ILE A 40 5.19 -15.78 8.55
N VAL A 41 6.12 -15.08 7.91
CA VAL A 41 7.17 -15.70 7.12
C VAL A 41 8.00 -16.54 8.10
N PRO A 42 8.15 -17.86 7.90
CA PRO A 42 9.05 -18.66 8.71
C PRO A 42 10.42 -17.99 8.71
N LEU A 43 11.00 -17.82 9.89
CA LEU A 43 12.35 -17.27 10.03
C LEU A 43 13.27 -18.20 9.23
N PRO A 44 13.92 -17.74 8.14
CA PRO A 44 14.78 -18.62 7.36
C PRO A 44 15.90 -19.11 8.26
N ASP A 45 16.16 -20.42 8.20
CA ASP A 45 17.30 -21.04 8.86
C ASP A 45 18.55 -20.21 8.54
N THR A 46 19.37 -19.96 9.56
CA THR A 46 20.54 -19.05 9.50
C THR A 46 21.69 -19.58 8.63
N GLY A 47 21.41 -20.47 7.70
CA GLY A 47 22.32 -20.95 6.66
C GLY A 47 21.91 -20.40 5.30
N THR A 48 22.69 -19.45 4.80
CA THR A 48 22.76 -18.99 3.39
C THR A 48 21.52 -19.27 2.54
N SER A 49 20.62 -18.29 2.40
CA SER A 49 19.49 -18.37 1.47
C SER A 49 19.93 -18.88 0.10
N SER A 50 19.15 -19.79 -0.49
CA SER A 50 19.45 -20.39 -1.79
C SER A 50 19.44 -19.31 -2.89
N ARG A 51 20.05 -19.60 -4.04
CA ARG A 51 20.01 -18.67 -5.18
C ARG A 51 18.58 -18.41 -5.63
N GLU A 52 17.78 -19.46 -5.76
CA GLU A 52 16.36 -19.37 -6.11
C GLU A 52 15.57 -18.51 -5.11
N GLU A 53 15.84 -18.67 -3.80
CA GLU A 53 15.23 -17.84 -2.76
C GLU A 53 15.59 -16.36 -2.91
N LEU A 54 16.85 -16.06 -3.23
CA LEU A 54 17.31 -14.69 -3.45
C LEU A 54 16.72 -14.09 -4.74
N GLU A 55 16.59 -14.86 -5.82
CA GLU A 55 15.94 -14.42 -7.06
C GLU A 55 14.44 -14.13 -6.83
N MET A 56 13.74 -15.00 -6.10
CA MET A 56 12.35 -14.74 -5.68
C MET A 56 12.24 -13.52 -4.78
N ALA A 57 13.18 -13.33 -3.85
CA ALA A 57 13.21 -12.16 -2.98
C ALA A 57 13.45 -10.88 -3.78
N LEU A 58 14.33 -10.91 -4.79
CA LEU A 58 14.60 -9.79 -5.67
C LEU A 58 13.36 -9.38 -6.46
N GLN A 59 12.66 -10.33 -7.07
CA GLN A 59 11.42 -10.07 -7.79
C GLN A 59 10.35 -9.43 -6.90
N ARG A 60 10.22 -9.91 -5.66
CA ARG A 60 9.29 -9.34 -4.68
C ARG A 60 9.71 -7.94 -4.25
N ALA A 61 11.00 -7.70 -4.04
CA ALA A 61 11.52 -6.39 -3.66
C ALA A 61 11.30 -5.36 -4.77
N GLN A 62 11.53 -5.76 -6.03
CA GLN A 62 11.25 -4.92 -7.20
C GLN A 62 9.76 -4.59 -7.29
N LEU A 63 8.88 -5.58 -7.14
CA LEU A 63 7.43 -5.34 -7.14
C LEU A 63 7.01 -4.33 -6.04
N VAL A 64 7.57 -4.46 -4.84
CA VAL A 64 7.29 -3.51 -3.74
C VAL A 64 7.81 -2.12 -4.05
N ALA A 65 8.97 -1.99 -4.70
CA ALA A 65 9.51 -0.70 -5.12
C ALA A 65 8.59 -0.02 -6.15
N ASP A 66 8.15 -0.77 -7.16
CA ASP A 66 7.22 -0.30 -8.20
C ASP A 66 5.86 0.10 -7.61
N ASP A 67 5.33 -0.72 -6.68
CA ASP A 67 4.07 -0.43 -5.98
C ASP A 67 4.19 0.86 -5.14
N CYS A 68 5.31 1.05 -4.44
CA CYS A 68 5.56 2.28 -3.69
C CYS A 68 5.56 3.50 -4.61
N GLU A 69 6.30 3.44 -5.72
CA GLU A 69 6.35 4.53 -6.70
C GLU A 69 4.97 4.85 -7.27
N SER A 70 4.21 3.81 -7.66
CA SER A 70 2.87 3.95 -8.23
C SER A 70 1.90 4.60 -7.24
N LEU A 71 1.86 4.13 -5.99
CA LEU A 71 0.99 4.65 -4.94
C LEU A 71 1.29 6.12 -4.60
N PHE A 72 2.56 6.46 -4.41
CA PHE A 72 2.93 7.84 -4.09
C PHE A 72 2.71 8.78 -5.28
N SER A 73 2.99 8.33 -6.51
CA SER A 73 2.73 9.11 -7.72
C SER A 73 1.24 9.37 -7.92
N ALA A 74 0.39 8.39 -7.65
CA ALA A 74 -1.06 8.56 -7.70
C ALA A 74 -1.55 9.53 -6.61
N ALA A 75 -1.02 9.42 -5.39
CA ALA A 75 -1.36 10.31 -4.29
C ALA A 75 -0.94 11.77 -4.56
N GLN A 76 0.25 11.98 -5.13
CA GLN A 76 0.73 13.31 -5.51
C GLN A 76 -0.14 13.93 -6.60
N ARG A 77 -0.47 13.18 -7.66
CA ARG A 77 -1.41 13.67 -8.69
C ARG A 77 -2.78 14.02 -8.12
N ALA A 78 -3.31 13.19 -7.21
CA ALA A 78 -4.58 13.49 -6.56
C ALA A 78 -4.52 14.78 -5.72
N MET A 79 -3.37 15.11 -5.13
CA MET A 79 -3.15 16.38 -4.43
C MET A 79 -3.04 17.57 -5.38
N GLU A 80 -2.41 17.39 -6.55
CA GLU A 80 -2.28 18.42 -7.59
C GLU A 80 -3.60 18.73 -8.30
N ASP A 81 -4.38 17.69 -8.60
CA ASP A 81 -5.70 17.80 -9.25
C ASP A 81 -6.79 18.27 -8.26
N GLY A 82 -6.57 18.04 -6.96
CA GLY A 82 -7.48 18.46 -5.91
C GLY A 82 -7.53 19.98 -5.78
N ALA A 83 -8.73 20.57 -5.76
CA ALA A 83 -8.93 21.98 -5.44
C ALA A 83 -8.72 22.30 -3.94
N TRP A 84 -7.80 21.58 -3.27
CA TRP A 84 -7.55 21.72 -1.84
C TRP A 84 -6.48 22.78 -1.57
N VAL A 85 -6.89 24.04 -1.54
CA VAL A 85 -6.00 25.17 -1.25
C VAL A 85 -6.12 25.56 0.22
N SER A 86 -5.25 25.01 1.06
CA SER A 86 -5.14 25.37 2.47
C SER A 86 -3.72 25.13 2.99
N ARG A 87 -3.33 25.84 4.05
CA ARG A 87 -2.03 25.60 4.72
C ARG A 87 -1.84 24.15 5.14
N LEU A 88 -2.91 23.49 5.59
CA LEU A 88 -2.88 22.07 5.96
C LEU A 88 -2.62 21.17 4.74
N ALA A 89 -3.14 21.53 3.57
CA ALA A 89 -2.88 20.82 2.32
C ALA A 89 -1.41 20.96 1.90
N ASP A 90 -0.82 22.14 2.04
CA ASP A 90 0.60 22.37 1.76
C ASP A 90 1.50 21.54 2.69
N GLU A 91 1.20 21.55 3.99
CA GLU A 91 1.93 20.76 4.99
C GLU A 91 1.82 19.25 4.72
N PHE A 92 0.62 18.77 4.37
CA PHE A 92 0.40 17.38 4.00
C PHE A 92 1.13 17.02 2.70
N SER A 93 1.06 17.85 1.65
CA SER A 93 1.74 17.62 0.37
C SER A 93 3.26 17.54 0.54
N ASN A 94 3.83 18.43 1.36
CA ASN A 94 5.26 18.38 1.69
C ASN A 94 5.61 17.09 2.45
N GLY A 95 4.80 16.70 3.45
CA GLY A 95 4.96 15.44 4.16
C GLY A 95 4.89 14.22 3.24
N LEU A 96 3.91 14.17 2.35
CA LEU A 96 3.74 13.12 1.33
C LEU A 96 4.97 13.01 0.44
N THR A 97 5.51 14.14 -0.02
CA THR A 97 6.72 14.20 -0.84
C THR A 97 7.94 13.64 -0.11
N VAL A 98 8.11 14.00 1.17
CA VAL A 98 9.20 13.48 2.01
C VAL A 98 9.06 11.97 2.21
N HIS A 99 7.86 11.47 2.52
CA HIS A 99 7.60 10.05 2.70
C HIS A 99 7.79 9.25 1.42
N ALA A 100 7.34 9.77 0.27
CA ALA A 100 7.55 9.14 -1.03
C ALA A 100 9.05 8.94 -1.32
N ARG A 101 9.86 9.97 -1.07
CA ARG A 101 11.31 9.89 -1.24
C ARG A 101 11.94 8.86 -0.31
N LEU A 102 11.58 8.87 0.97
CA LEU A 102 12.12 7.93 1.95
C LEU A 102 11.75 6.48 1.61
N ALA A 103 10.49 6.23 1.26
CA ALA A 103 10.00 4.92 0.87
C ALA A 103 10.73 4.42 -0.39
N GLY A 104 10.89 5.27 -1.40
CA GLY A 104 11.65 4.95 -2.61
C GLY A 104 13.10 4.57 -2.30
N SER A 105 13.81 5.36 -1.50
CA SER A 105 15.20 5.06 -1.11
C SER A 105 15.33 3.76 -0.32
N VAL A 106 14.38 3.45 0.57
CA VAL A 106 14.39 2.19 1.33
C VAL A 106 14.11 1.00 0.41
N ALA A 107 13.14 1.13 -0.50
CA ALA A 107 12.83 0.07 -1.45
C ALA A 107 14.00 -0.22 -2.41
N GLU A 108 14.63 0.84 -2.94
CA GLU A 108 15.83 0.74 -3.78
C GLU A 108 16.99 0.07 -3.02
N SER A 109 17.28 0.50 -1.79
CA SER A 109 18.33 -0.11 -0.97
C SER A 109 18.07 -1.59 -0.66
N CYS A 110 16.80 -2.00 -0.52
CA CYS A 110 16.43 -3.39 -0.35
C CYS A 110 16.77 -4.21 -1.62
N VAL A 111 16.39 -3.69 -2.80
CA VAL A 111 16.72 -4.30 -4.09
C VAL A 111 18.24 -4.41 -4.27
N GLU A 112 18.97 -3.34 -4.01
CA GLU A 112 20.44 -3.31 -4.10
C GLU A 112 21.09 -4.35 -3.17
N THR A 113 20.60 -4.48 -1.93
CA THR A 113 21.13 -5.44 -0.96
C THR A 113 20.94 -6.88 -1.44
N ILE A 114 19.77 -7.20 -2.00
CA ILE A 114 19.49 -8.54 -2.52
C ILE A 114 20.29 -8.80 -3.80
N GLN A 115 20.39 -7.81 -4.70
CA GLN A 115 21.21 -7.91 -5.91
C GLN A 115 22.68 -8.14 -5.58
N ALA A 116 23.23 -7.40 -4.61
CA ALA A 116 24.60 -7.60 -4.15
C ALA A 116 24.82 -9.00 -3.56
N ALA A 117 23.83 -9.54 -2.84
CA ALA A 117 23.89 -10.91 -2.33
C ALA A 117 23.84 -11.97 -3.45
N LEU A 118 23.07 -11.74 -4.52
CA LEU A 118 23.04 -12.58 -5.72
C LEU A 118 24.37 -12.54 -6.49
N ASP A 119 24.90 -11.34 -6.71
CA ASP A 119 26.15 -11.12 -7.45
C ASP A 119 27.33 -11.77 -6.72
N ALA A 120 27.35 -11.68 -5.38
CA ALA A 120 28.36 -12.34 -4.55
C ALA A 120 28.31 -13.87 -4.59
N ARG A 121 27.18 -14.46 -5.00
CA ARG A 121 27.00 -15.91 -5.08
C ARG A 121 27.52 -16.52 -6.39
N GLY A 122 27.58 -15.76 -7.49
CA GLY A 122 28.09 -16.24 -8.78
C GLY A 122 27.38 -17.50 -9.34
N ASP A 123 27.91 -18.04 -10.44
CA ASP A 123 27.49 -19.32 -11.08
C ASP A 123 27.89 -20.56 -10.25
N ASP A 124 27.98 -20.47 -8.91
CA ASP A 124 28.33 -21.58 -8.02
C ASP A 124 27.17 -22.57 -7.81
N GLU A 125 26.51 -22.95 -8.91
CA GLU A 125 25.77 -24.20 -8.97
C GLU A 125 26.70 -25.26 -9.58
N PRO A 126 27.33 -26.13 -8.76
CA PRO A 126 28.07 -27.25 -9.31
C PRO A 126 27.08 -28.10 -10.10
N LEU A 127 27.25 -28.16 -11.43
CA LEU A 127 26.55 -29.10 -12.29
C LEU A 127 26.69 -30.49 -11.65
N GLU A 128 25.61 -31.02 -11.08
CA GLU A 128 25.55 -32.42 -10.66
C GLU A 128 25.73 -33.27 -11.93
N VAL A 129 26.99 -33.62 -12.22
CA VAL A 129 27.32 -34.59 -13.25
C VAL A 129 26.80 -35.93 -12.76
N ARG A 130 25.57 -36.28 -13.15
CA ARG A 130 25.06 -37.65 -12.99
C ARG A 130 26.02 -38.61 -13.70
N PRO A 131 26.65 -39.56 -13.00
CA PRO A 131 27.45 -40.58 -13.65
C PRO A 131 26.53 -41.51 -14.47
N LEU A 132 27.00 -41.84 -15.67
CA LEU A 132 26.38 -42.70 -16.69
C LEU A 132 26.08 -44.12 -16.18
#